data_AF-A0A8H5EIB3-F1
#
_entry.id   AF-A0A8H5EIB3-F1
#
_cell.length_a   1.000
_cell.length_b   1.000
_cell.length_c   1.000
_cell.angle_alpha   90.00
_cell.angle_beta   90.00
_cell.angle_gamma   90.00
#
_symmetry.space_group_name_H-M   'P 1'
#
loop_
_entity.id
_entity.type
_entity.pdbx_description
1 polymer ?
#
loop_
_entity_poly.entity_id
_entity_poly.type
_entity_poly.pdbx_seq_one_letter_code
_entity_poly.pdbx_strand_id
1 'polypeptide(L)'
;MADQDKNSRYEGYFAYRPLSNLPTPPPSSRNSSAAQSPRTTLDDGEPLMPRFRGPAIHLVNLIPSSASLATASVPLVQAILSRTNLPIETVALAVCILDSLDSRFARRWRLSCPLLSGYFSSTSKRHTLPPTPIMPQRQQLHIDSVNPELIILAALVIAVKFMEDPQEASQYYCKAWGRGMWSPE
;
A
#
# COMPACT_ATOMS: atom_id res chain seq x y z
N MET A 1 6.94 23.78 -89.40
CA MET A 1 5.70 23.28 -90.03
C MET A 1 5.28 22.04 -89.26
N ALA A 2 4.00 21.99 -88.87
CA ALA A 2 3.30 20.99 -88.04
C ALA A 2 3.45 21.12 -86.50
N ASP A 3 2.54 21.91 -85.93
CA ASP A 3 1.83 21.59 -84.69
C ASP A 3 1.27 20.16 -84.69
N GLN A 4 1.10 19.55 -83.51
CA GLN A 4 -0.21 19.24 -82.95
C GLN A 4 -0.14 18.16 -81.83
N ASP A 5 -0.63 18.55 -80.65
CA ASP A 5 -1.45 17.75 -79.73
C ASP A 5 -1.01 16.34 -79.31
N LYS A 6 -0.76 16.15 -78.01
CA LYS A 6 -1.80 15.66 -77.07
C LYS A 6 -1.14 15.12 -75.79
N ASN A 7 -1.67 15.61 -74.65
CA ASN A 7 -2.19 14.77 -73.56
C ASN A 7 -1.15 13.94 -72.78
N SER A 8 -1.05 13.93 -71.46
CA SER A 8 -1.82 14.50 -70.37
C SER A 8 -1.07 14.07 -69.12
N ARG A 9 -0.91 15.00 -68.18
CA ARG A 9 -0.82 14.76 -66.73
C ARG A 9 0.26 13.77 -66.26
N TYR A 10 1.40 14.37 -65.90
CA TYR A 10 2.04 14.04 -64.63
C TYR A 10 1.00 14.05 -63.53
N GLU A 11 0.65 12.88 -63.00
CA GLU A 11 0.27 12.69 -61.60
C GLU A 11 -0.01 11.20 -61.38
N GLY A 12 1.08 10.44 -61.22
CA GLY A 12 1.03 9.14 -60.57
C GLY A 12 0.64 9.33 -59.12
N TYR A 13 -0.65 9.58 -58.86
CA TYR A 13 -1.20 9.44 -57.53
C TYR A 13 -1.12 7.97 -57.15
N PHE A 14 -0.24 7.68 -56.18
CA PHE A 14 -0.30 6.47 -55.37
C PHE A 14 -1.68 6.38 -54.70
N ALA A 15 -2.65 5.82 -55.40
CA ALA A 15 -3.93 5.45 -54.85
C ALA A 15 -3.71 4.24 -53.92
N TYR A 16 -3.43 4.51 -52.65
CA TYR A 16 -3.44 3.49 -51.61
C TYR A 16 -4.84 2.87 -51.56
N ARG A 17 -4.95 1.63 -52.03
CA ARG A 17 -6.16 0.81 -51.95
C ARG A 17 -6.15 0.06 -50.62
N PRO A 18 -7.02 0.36 -49.65
CA PRO A 18 -7.06 -0.36 -48.39
C PRO A 18 -7.49 -1.82 -48.64
N LEU A 19 -6.67 -2.78 -48.23
CA LEU A 19 -6.95 -4.21 -48.31
C LEU A 19 -7.88 -4.65 -47.17
N SER A 20 -9.11 -4.13 -47.11
CA SER A 20 -10.08 -4.52 -46.08
C SER A 20 -11.32 -5.19 -46.69
N ASN A 21 -11.21 -6.49 -46.97
CA ASN A 21 -12.35 -7.40 -47.02
C ASN A 21 -12.53 -8.16 -45.69
N LEU A 22 -11.99 -7.62 -44.59
CA LEU A 22 -12.21 -8.16 -43.26
C LEU A 22 -13.45 -7.48 -42.67
N PRO A 23 -14.40 -8.23 -42.07
CA PRO A 23 -15.51 -7.61 -41.35
C PRO A 23 -14.92 -6.67 -40.30
N THR A 24 -15.30 -5.39 -40.37
CA THR A 24 -14.97 -4.42 -39.33
C THR A 24 -15.44 -4.99 -37.99
N PRO A 25 -14.57 -5.05 -36.96
CA PRO A 25 -15.01 -5.44 -35.63
C PRO A 25 -16.16 -4.52 -35.19
N PRO A 26 -17.19 -5.05 -34.52
CA PRO A 26 -18.30 -4.23 -34.05
C PRO A 26 -17.77 -3.08 -33.17
N PRO A 27 -18.41 -1.89 -33.21
CA PRO A 27 -17.99 -0.77 -32.38
C PRO A 27 -18.03 -1.22 -30.91
N SER A 28 -16.86 -1.27 -30.27
CA SER A 28 -16.78 -1.54 -28.84
C SER A 28 -17.57 -0.45 -28.13
N SER A 29 -18.62 -0.84 -27.39
CA SER A 29 -19.28 0.06 -26.48
C SER A 29 -18.21 0.68 -25.60
N ARG A 30 -18.09 1.99 -25.69
CA ARG A 30 -17.19 2.81 -24.88
C ARG A 30 -17.70 2.80 -23.45
N ASN A 31 -17.59 1.65 -22.77
CA ASN A 31 -17.46 1.62 -21.34
C ASN A 31 -15.96 1.63 -21.06
N SER A 32 -15.35 2.81 -21.24
CA SER A 32 -13.95 3.03 -20.95
C SER A 32 -13.68 2.60 -19.52
N SER A 33 -12.97 1.48 -19.35
CA SER A 33 -12.41 1.01 -18.08
C SER A 33 -11.36 1.96 -17.49
N ALA A 34 -11.20 3.18 -18.02
CA ALA A 34 -10.45 4.27 -17.41
C ALA A 34 -11.01 4.69 -16.04
N ALA A 35 -12.27 4.34 -15.73
CA ALA A 35 -12.84 4.47 -14.39
C ALA A 35 -12.38 3.37 -13.40
N GLN A 36 -11.62 2.37 -13.85
CA GLN A 36 -11.00 1.33 -13.01
C GLN A 36 -9.51 1.59 -12.77
N SER A 37 -9.08 2.85 -12.75
CA SER A 37 -7.79 3.16 -12.14
C SER A 37 -7.86 2.75 -10.66
N PRO A 38 -6.85 2.05 -10.10
CA PRO A 38 -6.88 1.63 -8.70
C PRO A 38 -7.23 2.83 -7.84
N ARG A 39 -8.37 2.79 -7.15
CA ARG A 39 -8.85 3.92 -6.33
C ARG A 39 -7.76 4.23 -5.31
N THR A 40 -7.12 5.38 -5.46
CA THR A 40 -6.11 5.90 -4.53
C THR A 40 -6.78 6.56 -3.33
N THR A 41 -7.91 6.02 -2.89
CA THR A 41 -8.70 6.53 -1.78
C THR A 41 -8.94 5.34 -0.87
N LEU A 42 -8.43 5.40 0.36
CA LEU A 42 -9.00 4.58 1.41
C LEU A 42 -10.49 4.97 1.56
N ASP A 43 -11.29 4.04 2.07
CA ASP A 43 -12.74 4.15 2.24
C ASP A 43 -13.19 5.46 2.93
N ASP A 44 -12.29 6.11 3.68
CA ASP A 44 -12.47 7.37 4.40
C ASP A 44 -12.43 8.67 3.56
N GLY A 45 -12.15 8.61 2.25
CA GLY A 45 -12.18 9.81 1.39
C GLY A 45 -11.03 10.82 1.59
N GLU A 46 -10.01 10.49 2.40
CA GLU A 46 -8.81 11.33 2.57
C GLU A 46 -7.98 11.39 1.27
N PRO A 47 -7.62 12.59 0.78
CA PRO A 47 -6.84 12.75 -0.44
C PRO A 47 -5.41 12.26 -0.23
N LEU A 48 -5.04 11.15 -0.88
CA LEU A 48 -3.68 10.63 -0.84
C LEU A 48 -2.75 11.50 -1.70
N MET A 49 -1.62 11.94 -1.12
CA MET A 49 -0.66 12.76 -1.86
C MET A 49 0.09 11.90 -2.88
N PRO A 50 0.07 12.23 -4.19
CA PRO A 50 0.66 11.37 -5.22
C PRO A 50 2.17 11.15 -5.07
N ARG A 51 2.89 12.16 -4.55
CA ARG A 51 4.35 12.09 -4.35
C ARG A 51 4.80 10.98 -3.41
N PHE A 52 3.91 10.51 -2.52
CA PHE A 52 4.21 9.45 -1.58
C PHE A 52 3.90 8.04 -2.10
N ARG A 53 3.35 7.90 -3.30
CA ARG A 53 3.02 6.58 -3.87
C ARG A 53 4.25 5.71 -4.09
N GLY A 54 5.30 6.25 -4.71
CA GLY A 54 6.56 5.55 -4.93
C GLY A 54 7.22 5.12 -3.61
N PRO A 55 7.46 6.04 -2.66
CA PRO A 55 7.96 5.71 -1.33
C PRO A 55 7.12 4.68 -0.58
N ALA A 56 5.78 4.77 -0.65
CA ALA A 56 4.89 3.80 -0.01
C ALA A 56 5.07 2.37 -0.57
N ILE A 57 5.15 2.22 -1.90
CA ILE A 57 5.43 0.93 -2.54
C ILE A 57 6.77 0.38 -2.06
N HIS A 58 7.80 1.23 -2.02
CA HIS A 58 9.13 0.81 -1.59
C HIS A 58 9.16 0.34 -0.13
N LEU A 59 8.56 1.10 0.79
CA LEU A 59 8.46 0.73 2.20
C LEU A 59 7.70 -0.60 2.41
N VAL A 60 6.60 -0.81 1.69
CA VAL A 60 5.83 -2.06 1.75
C VAL A 60 6.69 -3.26 1.35
N ASN A 61 7.52 -3.11 0.32
CA ASN A 61 8.40 -4.17 -0.16
C ASN A 61 9.55 -4.53 0.81
N LEU A 62 9.83 -3.66 1.80
CA LEU A 62 10.84 -3.91 2.83
C LEU A 62 10.28 -4.64 4.06
N ILE A 63 8.96 -4.82 4.15
CA ILE A 63 8.36 -5.58 5.24
C ILE A 63 8.78 -7.06 5.11
N PRO A 64 9.38 -7.66 6.16
CA PRO A 64 9.71 -9.07 6.14
C PRO A 64 8.45 -9.93 5.98
N SER A 65 8.38 -10.75 4.93
CA SER A 65 7.17 -11.53 4.59
C SER A 65 6.73 -12.51 5.67
N SER A 66 7.62 -12.89 6.59
CA SER A 66 7.31 -13.76 7.73
C SER A 66 6.89 -13.01 9.00
N ALA A 67 6.74 -11.68 8.94
CA ALA A 67 6.33 -10.85 10.07
C ALA A 67 4.80 -10.85 10.29
N SER A 68 4.01 -10.96 9.22
CA SER A 68 2.53 -11.02 9.26
C SER A 68 2.02 -11.91 8.11
N LEU A 69 0.85 -12.55 8.30
CA LEU A 69 0.12 -13.24 7.23
C LEU A 69 -0.80 -12.27 6.47
N ALA A 70 -1.10 -11.12 7.07
CA ALA A 70 -1.83 -10.05 6.39
C ALA A 70 -0.95 -9.41 5.30
N THR A 71 -1.57 -9.12 4.15
CA THR A 71 -0.89 -8.40 3.07
C THR A 71 -0.82 -6.93 3.40
N ALA A 72 0.39 -6.38 3.38
CA ALA A 72 0.60 -4.95 3.55
C ALA A 72 -0.04 -4.13 2.41
N SER A 73 -0.66 -3.03 2.79
CA SER A 73 -1.47 -2.14 1.96
C SER A 73 -0.68 -0.89 1.59
N VAL A 74 -0.32 -0.77 0.32
CA VAL A 74 0.29 0.43 -0.25
C VAL A 74 -0.58 1.68 -0.03
N PRO A 75 -1.91 1.66 -0.26
CA PRO A 75 -2.77 2.82 0.03
C PRO A 75 -2.74 3.24 1.50
N LEU A 76 -2.68 2.29 2.43
CA LEU A 76 -2.59 2.59 3.86
C LEU A 76 -1.28 3.28 4.21
N VAL A 77 -0.15 2.76 3.71
CA VAL A 77 1.17 3.38 3.90
C VAL A 77 1.23 4.75 3.25
N GLN A 78 0.67 4.92 2.06
CA GLN A 78 0.57 6.23 1.40
C GLN A 78 -0.26 7.22 2.23
N ALA A 79 -1.34 6.77 2.87
CA ALA A 79 -2.13 7.59 3.78
C ALA A 79 -1.35 7.97 5.04
N ILE A 80 -0.54 7.06 5.59
CA ILE A 80 0.39 7.36 6.69
C ILE A 80 1.36 8.46 6.26
N LEU A 81 2.04 8.29 5.14
CA LEU A 81 2.99 9.29 4.64
C LEU A 81 2.32 10.65 4.34
N SER A 82 1.11 10.62 3.79
CA SER A 82 0.33 11.84 3.51
C SER A 82 -0.04 12.59 4.79
N ARG A 83 -0.45 11.87 5.85
CA ARG A 83 -0.80 12.48 7.14
C ARG A 83 0.41 13.01 7.91
N THR A 84 1.50 12.26 7.88
CA THR A 84 2.74 12.65 8.58
C THR A 84 3.49 13.76 7.85
N ASN A 85 3.36 13.82 6.52
CA ASN A 85 3.91 14.87 5.67
C ASN A 85 5.43 15.09 5.91
N LEU A 86 6.16 14.02 6.22
CA LEU A 86 7.57 14.08 6.58
C LEU A 86 8.45 14.46 5.38
N PRO A 87 9.61 15.11 5.63
CA PRO A 87 10.65 15.29 4.62
C PRO A 87 11.08 13.95 4.02
N ILE A 88 11.46 13.95 2.73
CA ILE A 88 11.83 12.72 2.03
C ILE A 88 13.11 12.10 2.62
N GLU A 89 13.97 12.91 3.21
CA GLU A 89 15.19 12.51 3.91
C GLU A 89 14.85 11.65 5.13
N THR A 90 13.83 12.03 5.90
CA THR A 90 13.34 11.25 7.04
C THR A 90 12.71 9.94 6.60
N VAL A 91 11.98 9.95 5.47
CA VAL A 91 11.44 8.72 4.87
C VAL A 91 12.57 7.81 4.39
N ALA A 92 13.63 8.36 3.79
CA ALA A 92 14.80 7.62 3.37
C ALA A 92 15.55 7.00 4.56
N LEU A 93 15.65 7.71 5.69
CA LEU A 93 16.20 7.13 6.92
C LEU A 93 15.35 5.94 7.41
N ALA A 94 14.02 6.03 7.35
CA ALA A 94 13.15 4.90 7.68
C ALA A 94 13.35 3.71 6.74
N VAL A 95 13.56 3.95 5.44
CA VAL A 95 13.96 2.92 4.48
C VAL A 95 15.26 2.23 4.92
N CYS A 96 16.29 3.00 5.27
CA CYS A 96 17.57 2.44 5.75
C CYS A 96 17.38 1.60 7.03
N ILE A 97 16.53 2.03 7.96
CA ILE A 97 16.20 1.27 9.17
C ILE A 97 15.56 -0.07 8.81
N LEU A 98 14.55 -0.06 7.91
CA LEU A 98 13.85 -1.27 7.49
C LEU A 98 14.77 -2.24 6.73
N ASP A 99 15.63 -1.73 5.86
CA ASP A 99 16.60 -2.54 5.11
C ASP A 99 17.66 -3.18 6.02
N SER A 100 17.97 -2.54 7.15
CA SER A 100 18.92 -3.07 8.15
C SER A 100 18.34 -4.17 9.06
N LEU A 101 17.05 -4.49 8.94
CA LEU A 101 16.42 -5.50 9.80
C LEU A 101 17.01 -6.89 9.55
N ASP A 102 17.42 -7.56 10.63
CA ASP A 102 18.01 -8.89 10.55
C ASP A 102 16.97 -9.99 10.23
N SER A 103 17.44 -11.15 9.77
CA SER A 103 16.57 -12.31 9.51
C SER A 103 15.88 -12.86 10.76
N ARG A 104 16.30 -12.41 11.96
CA ARG A 104 15.71 -12.80 13.25
C ARG A 104 14.57 -11.88 13.67
N PHE A 105 14.44 -10.70 13.04
CA PHE A 105 13.45 -9.69 13.36
C PHE A 105 12.05 -10.26 13.31
N ALA A 106 11.66 -10.90 12.20
CA ALA A 106 10.30 -11.44 12.04
C ALA A 106 9.95 -12.46 13.13
N ARG A 107 10.92 -13.25 13.60
CA ARG A 107 10.71 -14.18 14.71
C ARG A 107 10.51 -13.43 16.03
N ARG A 108 11.36 -12.45 16.35
CA ARG A 108 11.25 -11.64 17.58
C ARG A 108 9.94 -10.85 17.58
N TRP A 109 9.59 -10.21 16.48
CA TRP A 109 8.32 -9.51 16.26
C TRP A 109 7.12 -10.37 16.65
N ARG A 110 7.04 -11.59 16.11
CA ARG A 110 5.93 -12.51 16.39
C ARG A 110 5.86 -13.00 17.84
N LEU A 111 6.99 -13.05 18.55
CA LEU A 111 7.05 -13.54 19.92
C LEU A 111 6.88 -12.44 20.98
N SER A 112 7.27 -11.20 20.65
CA SER A 112 7.37 -10.11 21.61
C SER A 112 6.32 -9.02 21.44
N CYS A 113 5.60 -8.98 20.31
CA CYS A 113 4.60 -7.95 20.09
C CYS A 113 3.36 -8.25 20.95
N PRO A 114 3.01 -7.37 21.91
CA PRO A 114 1.91 -7.61 22.82
C PRO A 114 0.59 -7.47 22.07
N LEU A 115 -0.15 -8.57 21.94
CA LEU A 115 -1.57 -8.48 21.65
C LEU A 115 -2.24 -7.77 22.83
N LEU A 116 -3.08 -6.76 22.59
CA LEU A 116 -4.07 -6.34 23.59
C LEU A 116 -5.02 -7.52 23.81
N SER A 117 -4.61 -8.48 24.64
CA SER A 117 -5.30 -9.74 24.90
C SER A 117 -6.56 -9.56 25.78
N GLY A 118 -7.13 -8.36 25.84
CA GLY A 118 -8.17 -7.98 26.82
C GLY A 118 -9.52 -7.52 26.27
N TYR A 119 -9.60 -6.93 25.07
CA TYR A 119 -10.84 -6.24 24.66
C TYR A 119 -11.92 -7.13 24.03
N PHE A 120 -11.59 -8.37 23.62
CA PHE A 120 -12.55 -9.29 23.01
C PHE A 120 -12.75 -10.60 23.79
N SER A 121 -12.58 -10.58 25.11
CA SER A 121 -13.13 -11.67 25.93
C SER A 121 -14.65 -11.51 25.97
N SER A 122 -15.32 -11.90 24.87
CA SER A 122 -16.76 -12.12 24.84
C SER A 122 -17.10 -13.02 26.03
N THR A 123 -17.87 -12.47 26.96
CA THR A 123 -18.45 -13.22 28.09
C THR A 123 -19.55 -14.14 27.56
N SER A 124 -19.19 -15.08 26.67
CA SER A 124 -20.11 -16.11 26.24
C SER A 124 -20.16 -17.17 27.34
N LYS A 125 -21.08 -16.96 28.30
CA LYS A 125 -21.54 -17.99 29.23
C LYS A 125 -22.15 -19.13 28.42
N ARG A 126 -21.34 -20.10 28.00
CA ARG A 126 -21.85 -21.39 27.52
C ARG A 126 -21.22 -22.51 28.32
N HIS A 127 -22.09 -23.30 28.89
CA HIS A 127 -21.85 -24.39 29.81
C HIS A 127 -21.18 -25.57 29.08
N THR A 128 -20.42 -26.36 29.85
CA THR A 128 -20.03 -27.77 29.64
C THR A 128 -18.76 -28.07 28.83
N LEU A 129 -17.68 -28.41 29.53
CA LEU A 129 -16.93 -29.69 29.52
C LEU A 129 -15.62 -29.54 30.35
N PRO A 130 -15.04 -30.62 30.92
CA PRO A 130 -13.98 -30.55 31.94
C PRO A 130 -12.63 -30.05 31.37
N PRO A 131 -11.80 -29.39 32.20
CA PRO A 131 -10.59 -28.72 31.75
C PRO A 131 -9.47 -29.74 31.47
N THR A 132 -9.21 -30.01 30.20
CA THR A 132 -7.89 -30.47 29.77
C THR A 132 -6.86 -29.39 30.11
N PRO A 133 -5.61 -29.71 30.48
CA PRO A 133 -4.59 -28.70 30.75
C PRO A 133 -4.31 -27.94 29.46
N ILE A 134 -4.93 -26.77 29.33
CA ILE A 134 -4.71 -25.81 28.25
C ILE A 134 -3.28 -25.32 28.45
N MET A 135 -2.30 -25.94 27.74
CA MET A 135 -1.10 -25.20 27.36
C MET A 135 -1.56 -23.86 26.76
N PRO A 136 -0.90 -22.73 27.02
CA PRO A 136 -1.36 -21.43 26.59
C PRO A 136 -1.31 -21.34 25.05
N GLN A 137 -2.36 -21.82 24.41
CA GLN A 137 -2.67 -21.69 22.98
C GLN A 137 -2.92 -20.22 22.59
N ARG A 138 -2.74 -19.27 23.53
CA ARG A 138 -2.72 -17.82 23.28
C ARG A 138 -1.43 -17.31 22.62
N GLN A 139 -0.35 -18.10 22.60
CA GLN A 139 0.89 -17.71 21.91
C GLN A 139 0.86 -17.98 20.39
N GLN A 140 -0.10 -18.76 19.91
CA GLN A 140 -0.46 -18.88 18.50
C GLN A 140 -1.70 -17.97 18.33
N LEU A 141 -1.66 -16.76 17.78
CA LEU A 141 -1.46 -16.44 16.36
C LEU A 141 -1.32 -14.90 16.21
N HIS A 142 -0.31 -14.27 16.82
CA HIS A 142 -0.06 -12.82 16.64
C HIS A 142 0.06 -12.42 15.16
N ILE A 143 0.53 -13.36 14.32
CA ILE A 143 0.78 -13.16 12.89
C ILE A 143 -0.48 -12.80 12.07
N ASP A 144 -1.67 -13.14 12.56
CA ASP A 144 -2.96 -12.84 11.90
C ASP A 144 -3.65 -11.59 12.45
N SER A 145 -3.28 -11.16 13.65
CA SER A 145 -4.01 -10.12 14.39
C SER A 145 -3.37 -8.73 14.28
N VAL A 146 -2.20 -8.61 13.64
CA VAL A 146 -1.43 -7.37 13.61
C VAL A 146 -1.05 -6.97 12.19
N ASN A 147 -1.45 -5.75 11.86
CA ASN A 147 -1.19 -5.13 10.56
C ASN A 147 0.31 -4.88 10.37
N PRO A 148 0.92 -5.40 9.29
CA PRO A 148 2.36 -5.27 9.05
C PRO A 148 2.83 -3.83 8.83
N GLU A 149 1.93 -2.91 8.46
CA GLU A 149 2.20 -1.47 8.32
C GLU A 149 2.64 -0.82 9.64
N LEU A 150 2.36 -1.45 10.78
CA LEU A 150 2.89 -1.00 12.07
C LEU A 150 4.43 -1.04 12.13
N ILE A 151 5.06 -1.96 11.38
CA ILE A 151 6.52 -2.03 11.26
C ILE A 151 7.04 -0.76 10.57
N ILE A 152 6.36 -0.32 9.50
CA ILE A 152 6.69 0.92 8.79
C ILE A 152 6.45 2.13 9.70
N LEU A 153 5.30 2.18 10.38
CA LEU A 153 5.00 3.27 11.30
C LEU A 153 6.06 3.40 12.40
N ALA A 154 6.49 2.28 12.98
CA ALA A 154 7.55 2.26 13.98
C ALA A 154 8.88 2.78 13.41
N ALA A 155 9.27 2.38 12.20
CA ALA A 155 10.48 2.87 11.54
C ALA A 155 10.43 4.39 11.28
N LEU A 156 9.27 4.93 10.86
CA LEU A 156 9.08 6.37 10.67
C LEU A 156 9.20 7.14 11.99
N VAL A 157 8.63 6.62 13.08
CA VAL A 157 8.76 7.23 14.42
C VAL A 157 10.22 7.22 14.87
N ILE A 158 10.94 6.11 14.68
CA ILE A 158 12.38 6.04 15.01
C ILE A 158 13.18 7.04 14.19
N ALA A 159 12.91 7.15 12.88
CA ALA A 159 13.59 8.10 12.00
C ALA A 159 13.36 9.56 12.44
N VAL A 160 12.14 9.92 12.81
CA VAL A 160 11.81 11.25 13.34
C VAL A 160 12.54 11.51 14.65
N LYS A 161 12.51 10.56 15.58
CA LYS A 161 13.24 10.65 16.87
C LYS A 161 14.76 10.72 16.72
N PHE A 162 15.28 10.29 15.58
CA PHE A 162 16.71 10.40 15.27
C PHE A 162 17.06 11.78 14.69
N MET A 163 16.14 12.39 13.95
CA MET A 163 16.34 13.70 13.31
C MET A 163 16.02 14.88 14.24
N GLU A 164 15.12 14.68 15.21
CA GLU A 164 14.64 15.72 16.12
C GLU A 164 15.11 15.45 17.56
N ASP A 165 15.61 16.49 18.24
CA ASP A 165 16.20 16.42 19.59
C ASP A 165 15.16 16.14 20.72
N PRO A 166 13.92 16.68 20.71
CA PRO A 166 12.92 16.28 21.69
C PRO A 166 12.24 14.95 21.30
N GLN A 167 12.45 13.91 22.12
CA GLN A 167 11.74 12.65 21.95
C GLN A 167 10.33 12.71 22.55
N GLU A 168 9.35 12.97 21.69
CA GLU A 168 7.93 12.92 22.07
C GLU A 168 7.48 11.52 22.51
N ALA A 169 6.48 11.49 23.40
CA ALA A 169 5.89 10.25 23.89
C ALA A 169 5.10 9.55 22.78
N SER A 170 4.95 8.21 22.83
CA SER A 170 4.21 7.45 21.80
C SER A 170 2.77 7.96 21.58
N GLN A 171 2.13 8.46 22.64
CA GLN A 171 0.79 9.05 22.57
C GLN A 171 0.71 10.29 21.67
N TYR A 172 1.79 11.07 21.57
CA TYR A 172 1.88 12.21 20.66
C TYR A 172 1.68 11.75 19.22
N TYR A 173 2.40 10.73 18.77
CA TYR A 173 2.31 10.22 17.41
C TYR A 173 0.92 9.63 17.10
N CYS A 174 0.29 8.93 18.06
CA CYS A 174 -1.08 8.44 17.88
C CYS A 174 -2.09 9.59 17.66
N LYS A 175 -1.92 10.71 18.36
CA LYS A 175 -2.78 11.90 18.22
C LYS A 175 -2.45 12.71 16.97
N ALA A 176 -1.18 13.08 16.79
CA ALA A 176 -0.71 13.95 15.72
C ALA A 176 -0.77 13.27 14.34
N TRP A 177 -0.31 12.01 14.24
CA TRP A 177 -0.27 11.30 12.97
C TRP A 177 -1.54 10.48 12.77
N GLY A 178 -1.96 9.78 13.81
CA GLY A 178 -3.16 8.93 13.78
C GLY A 178 -4.49 9.68 13.81
N ARG A 179 -4.50 10.98 14.14
CA ARG A 179 -5.74 11.77 14.35
C ARG A 179 -6.75 11.08 15.28
N GLY A 180 -6.26 10.28 16.25
CA GLY A 180 -7.11 9.49 17.15
C GLY A 180 -7.53 8.12 16.61
N MET A 181 -7.30 7.80 15.34
CA MET A 181 -7.67 6.50 14.74
C MET A 181 -6.85 5.31 15.27
N TRP A 182 -5.70 5.60 15.88
CA TRP A 182 -4.72 4.59 16.29
C TRP A 182 -4.63 4.40 17.80
N SER A 183 -5.42 5.14 18.58
CA SER A 183 -5.50 4.95 20.02
C SER A 183 -6.52 3.87 20.34
N PRO A 184 -6.25 2.98 21.33
CA PRO A 184 -7.36 2.34 22.03
C PRO A 184 -8.17 3.43 22.76
N GLU A 185 -9.50 3.32 22.74
CA GLU A 185 -10.37 4.05 23.67
C GLU A 185 -10.13 3.60 25.12
#